data_AF-A0A1B6K8R2-F1
#
_entry.id   AF-A0A1B6K8R2-F1
#
_cell.length_a   1.000
_cell.length_b   1.000
_cell.length_c   1.000
_cell.angle_alpha   90.00
_cell.angle_beta   90.00
_cell.angle_gamma   90.00
#
_symmetry.space_group_name_H-M   'P 1'
#
loop_
_entity.id
_entity.type
_entity.pdbx_description
1 polymer ?
#
loop_
_entity_poly.entity_id
_entity_poly.type
_entity_poly.pdbx_seq_one_letter_code
_entity_poly.pdbx_strand_id
1 'polypeptide(L)'
;NSPFLLMIRNVDDRSPSLAEGLELKGQMVYCPESDSILFVGSPFLNGLESLTGRGLFISDIPLHDATRDVVLVGEQARAQDGLKRRMDKLKNTIEEASLAVDKEREKNVSLLHLIFPPDIAKRLWLGET
;
A
#
# COMPACT_ATOMS: atom_id res chain seq x y z
N ASN A 1 -35.62 -2.32 -3.00
CA ASN A 1 -34.52 -2.64 -3.94
C ASN A 1 -33.23 -2.84 -3.18
N SER A 2 -32.91 -4.08 -2.87
CA SER A 2 -31.64 -4.45 -2.24
C SER A 2 -30.63 -4.83 -3.33
N PRO A 3 -29.33 -4.51 -3.18
CA PRO A 3 -28.32 -4.95 -4.12
C PRO A 3 -28.13 -6.47 -4.03
N PHE A 4 -27.87 -7.10 -5.17
CA PHE A 4 -27.57 -8.52 -5.30
C PHE A 4 -26.08 -8.74 -5.50
N LEU A 5 -25.57 -9.87 -5.02
CA LEU A 5 -24.22 -10.34 -5.29
C LEU A 5 -24.34 -11.65 -6.09
N LEU A 6 -23.76 -11.69 -7.28
CA LEU A 6 -23.70 -12.88 -8.12
C LEU A 6 -22.25 -13.35 -8.22
N MET A 7 -22.03 -14.65 -8.14
CA MET A 7 -20.72 -15.27 -8.34
C MET A 7 -20.76 -16.13 -9.59
N ILE A 8 -19.83 -15.91 -10.51
CA ILE A 8 -19.67 -16.76 -11.69
C ILE A 8 -19.00 -18.06 -11.25
N ARG A 9 -19.64 -19.19 -11.57
CA ARG A 9 -19.07 -20.53 -11.40
C ARG A 9 -19.06 -21.23 -12.74
N ASN A 10 -17.97 -21.89 -13.06
CA ASN A 10 -17.94 -22.76 -14.23
C ASN A 10 -18.68 -24.06 -13.91
N VAL A 11 -19.44 -24.57 -14.87
CA VAL A 11 -20.22 -25.82 -14.75
C VAL A 11 -19.45 -27.01 -15.34
N ASP A 12 -18.49 -26.76 -16.24
CA ASP A 12 -17.64 -27.79 -16.85
C ASP A 12 -16.18 -27.66 -16.36
N ASP A 13 -15.73 -28.63 -15.57
CA ASP A 13 -14.38 -28.75 -14.97
C ASP A 13 -13.25 -28.94 -16.00
N ARG A 14 -13.57 -28.90 -17.30
CA ARG A 14 -12.65 -29.27 -18.40
C ARG A 14 -11.75 -28.12 -18.84
N SER A 15 -12.03 -26.89 -18.42
CA SER A 15 -11.14 -25.75 -18.64
C SER A 15 -11.32 -24.70 -17.54
N PRO A 16 -10.26 -24.25 -16.87
CA PRO A 16 -10.35 -23.15 -15.92
C PRO A 16 -10.82 -21.90 -16.65
N SER A 17 -11.96 -21.34 -16.23
CA SER A 17 -12.43 -20.06 -16.78
C SER A 17 -11.76 -18.93 -15.99
N LEU A 18 -11.23 -17.91 -16.67
CA LEU A 18 -10.64 -16.76 -15.97
C LEU A 18 -11.65 -16.04 -15.05
N ALA A 19 -12.94 -16.14 -15.36
CA ALA A 19 -14.02 -15.53 -14.59
C ALA A 19 -14.49 -16.39 -13.41
N GLU A 20 -13.90 -17.56 -13.15
CA GLU A 20 -14.32 -18.42 -12.05
C GLU A 20 -14.16 -17.73 -10.70
N GLY A 21 -15.22 -17.74 -9.90
CA GLY A 21 -15.25 -17.06 -8.61
C GLY A 21 -15.42 -15.55 -8.70
N LEU A 22 -15.53 -14.96 -9.91
CA LEU A 22 -15.78 -13.52 -10.07
C LEU A 22 -17.12 -13.14 -9.40
N GLU A 23 -17.05 -12.19 -8.48
CA GLU A 23 -18.21 -11.65 -7.78
C GLU A 23 -18.61 -10.34 -8.43
N LEU A 24 -19.90 -10.19 -8.71
CA LEU A 24 -20.52 -9.01 -9.30
C LEU A 24 -21.57 -8.49 -8.33
N LYS A 25 -21.46 -7.22 -7.94
CA LYS A 25 -22.46 -6.56 -7.10
C LYS A 25 -23.29 -5.63 -7.95
N GLY A 26 -24.61 -5.76 -7.90
CA GLY A 26 -25.49 -5.04 -8.81
C GLY A 26 -26.96 -5.04 -8.43
N GLN A 27 -27.79 -4.67 -9.39
CA GLN A 27 -29.25 -4.63 -9.26
C GLN A 27 -29.90 -5.45 -10.37
N MET A 28 -31.05 -6.03 -10.05
CA MET A 28 -31.93 -6.67 -11.02
C MET A 28 -33.02 -5.66 -11.45
N VAL A 29 -33.17 -5.47 -12.75
CA VAL A 29 -34.14 -4.57 -13.37
C VAL A 29 -35.07 -5.40 -14.24
N TYR A 30 -36.38 -5.29 -14.01
CA TYR A 30 -37.36 -5.93 -14.89
C TYR A 30 -37.58 -5.09 -16.16
N CYS A 31 -37.46 -5.73 -17.33
CA CYS A 31 -37.62 -5.14 -18.65
C CYS A 31 -38.90 -5.66 -19.31
N PRO A 32 -40.04 -4.96 -19.16
CA PRO A 32 -41.36 -5.45 -19.57
C PRO A 32 -41.49 -5.67 -21.08
N GLU A 33 -40.77 -4.92 -21.91
CA GLU A 33 -40.81 -5.03 -23.38
C GLU A 33 -40.32 -6.38 -23.89
N SER A 34 -39.47 -7.05 -23.11
CA SER A 34 -38.87 -8.35 -23.43
C SER A 34 -39.27 -9.47 -22.46
N ASP A 35 -40.11 -9.15 -21.47
CA ASP A 35 -40.44 -10.01 -20.32
C ASP A 35 -39.19 -10.68 -19.69
N SER A 36 -38.17 -9.87 -19.38
CA SER A 36 -36.89 -10.37 -18.89
C SER A 36 -36.35 -9.58 -17.70
N ILE A 37 -35.38 -10.16 -16.99
CA ILE A 37 -34.66 -9.49 -15.89
C ILE A 37 -33.24 -9.20 -16.36
N LEU A 38 -32.88 -7.91 -16.42
CA LEU A 38 -31.53 -7.45 -16.66
C LEU A 38 -30.78 -7.29 -15.34
N PHE A 39 -29.63 -7.93 -15.21
CA PHE A 39 -28.69 -7.67 -14.11
C PHE A 39 -27.65 -6.64 -14.55
N VAL A 40 -27.56 -5.52 -13.82
CA VAL A 40 -26.55 -4.48 -14.03
C VAL A 40 -25.71 -4.38 -12.77
N GLY A 41 -24.40 -4.60 -12.88
CA GLY A 41 -23.50 -4.59 -11.74
C GLY A 41 -22.04 -4.44 -12.12
N SER A 42 -21.21 -4.27 -11.09
CA SER A 42 -19.79 -4.04 -11.20
C SER A 42 -19.01 -5.13 -10.45
N PRO A 43 -17.76 -5.44 -10.83
CA PRO A 43 -16.92 -6.38 -10.10
C PRO A 43 -16.78 -6.00 -8.63
N PHE A 44 -17.02 -6.95 -7.73
CA PHE A 44 -16.86 -6.78 -6.29
C PHE A 44 -15.52 -7.36 -5.84
N LEU A 45 -14.51 -6.50 -5.68
CA LEU A 45 -13.11 -6.89 -5.54
C LEU A 45 -12.36 -5.96 -4.57
N ASN A 46 -11.33 -6.49 -3.90
CA ASN A 46 -10.55 -5.78 -2.89
C ASN A 46 -9.21 -5.24 -3.44
N GLY A 47 -9.26 -4.50 -4.55
CA GLY A 47 -8.11 -3.85 -5.17
C GLY A 47 -7.65 -4.48 -6.48
N LEU A 48 -6.54 -3.96 -7.04
CA LEU A 48 -6.07 -4.33 -8.38
C LEU A 48 -5.60 -5.78 -8.47
N GLU A 49 -4.96 -6.29 -7.42
CA GLU A 49 -4.48 -7.69 -7.39
C GLU A 49 -5.63 -8.70 -7.56
N SER A 50 -6.78 -8.42 -6.94
CA SER A 50 -7.98 -9.25 -7.05
C SER A 50 -8.62 -9.20 -8.44
N LEU A 51 -8.50 -8.07 -9.16
CA LEU A 51 -8.91 -7.96 -10.57
C LEU A 51 -8.02 -8.82 -11.46
N THR A 52 -6.70 -8.62 -11.37
CA THR A 52 -5.74 -9.33 -12.20
C THR A 52 -5.74 -10.83 -11.94
N GLY A 53 -5.96 -11.25 -10.68
CA GLY A 53 -6.09 -12.66 -10.31
C GLY A 53 -7.32 -13.36 -10.93
N ARG A 54 -8.29 -12.59 -11.44
CA ARG A 54 -9.50 -13.07 -12.13
C ARG A 54 -9.51 -12.71 -13.62
N GLY A 55 -8.35 -12.39 -14.19
CA GLY A 55 -8.21 -12.06 -15.60
C GLY A 55 -8.85 -10.75 -16.04
N LEU A 56 -9.24 -9.90 -15.09
CA LEU A 56 -9.79 -8.57 -15.36
C LEU A 56 -8.71 -7.50 -15.17
N PHE A 57 -8.87 -6.42 -15.92
CA PHE A 57 -8.04 -5.24 -15.83
C PHE A 57 -8.86 -4.03 -15.43
N ILE A 58 -8.19 -3.00 -14.94
CA ILE A 58 -8.84 -1.73 -14.60
C ILE A 58 -9.51 -1.06 -15.82
N SER A 59 -9.01 -1.36 -17.02
CA SER A 59 -9.61 -0.91 -18.29
C SER A 59 -10.98 -1.50 -18.55
N ASP A 60 -11.30 -2.64 -17.94
CA ASP A 60 -12.59 -3.33 -18.11
C ASP A 60 -13.69 -2.69 -17.25
N ILE A 61 -13.32 -1.83 -16.29
CA ILE A 61 -14.25 -1.01 -15.52
C ILE A 61 -14.43 0.34 -16.23
N PRO A 62 -15.65 0.69 -16.69
CA PRO A 62 -15.91 1.95 -17.38
C PRO A 62 -15.56 3.18 -16.53
N LEU A 63 -15.19 4.28 -17.18
CA LEU A 63 -14.79 5.53 -16.50
C LEU A 63 -15.90 6.17 -15.65
N HIS A 64 -17.16 5.90 -15.97
CA HIS A 64 -18.32 6.43 -15.23
C HIS A 64 -18.70 5.54 -14.03
N ASP A 65 -18.11 4.36 -13.91
CA ASP A 65 -18.36 3.46 -12.78
C ASP A 65 -17.49 3.87 -11.60
N ALA A 66 -18.13 4.29 -10.51
CA ALA A 66 -17.46 4.74 -9.28
C ALA A 66 -16.58 3.64 -8.64
N THR A 67 -16.82 2.36 -8.94
CA THR A 67 -15.99 1.24 -8.48
C THR A 67 -14.54 1.40 -8.94
N ARG A 68 -14.32 1.97 -10.13
CA ARG A 68 -12.98 2.25 -10.67
C ARG A 68 -12.20 3.17 -9.74
N ASP A 69 -12.81 4.28 -9.33
CA ASP A 69 -12.18 5.27 -8.46
C ASP A 69 -11.90 4.68 -7.07
N VAL A 70 -12.85 3.91 -6.54
CA VAL A 70 -12.68 3.23 -5.24
C VAL A 70 -11.48 2.28 -5.26
N VAL A 71 -11.34 1.47 -6.32
CA VAL A 71 -10.19 0.57 -6.48
C VAL A 71 -8.88 1.34 -6.55
N LEU A 72 -8.82 2.39 -7.36
CA LEU A 72 -7.60 3.21 -7.54
C LEU A 72 -7.21 3.93 -6.25
N VAL A 73 -8.16 4.52 -5.52
CA VAL A 73 -7.93 5.15 -4.22
C VAL A 73 -7.43 4.12 -3.20
N GLY A 74 -8.00 2.92 -3.20
CA GLY A 74 -7.55 1.83 -2.32
C GLY A 74 -6.10 1.43 -2.58
N GLU A 75 -5.69 1.31 -3.84
CA GLU A 75 -4.30 1.01 -4.21
C GLU A 75 -3.34 2.15 -3.87
N GLN A 76 -3.75 3.40 -4.13
CA GLN A 76 -2.97 4.57 -3.75
C GLN A 76 -2.74 4.61 -2.23
N ALA A 77 -3.78 4.35 -1.44
CA ALA A 77 -3.68 4.31 0.02
C ALA A 77 -2.69 3.22 0.49
N ARG A 78 -2.77 2.00 -0.08
CA ARG A 78 -1.82 0.91 0.21
C ARG A 78 -0.37 1.30 -0.10
N ALA A 79 -0.14 1.93 -1.25
CA ALA A 79 1.19 2.40 -1.64
C ALA A 79 1.71 3.49 -0.69
N GLN A 80 0.86 4.44 -0.31
CA GLN A 80 1.21 5.51 0.62
C GLN A 80 1.52 4.97 2.02
N ASP A 81 0.72 4.03 2.53
CA ASP A 81 0.97 3.37 3.82
C ASP A 81 2.31 2.62 3.81
N GLY A 82 2.62 1.92 2.72
CA GLY A 82 3.90 1.25 2.54
C GLY A 82 5.09 2.23 2.57
N LEU A 83 4.97 3.38 1.91
CA LEU A 83 5.97 4.43 1.94
C LEU A 83 6.13 5.04 3.34
N LYS A 84 5.02 5.37 4.00
CA LYS A 84 5.01 5.95 5.35
C LYS A 84 5.77 5.06 6.35
N ARG A 85 5.49 3.75 6.36
CA ARG A 85 6.19 2.79 7.22
C ARG A 85 7.70 2.76 6.97
N ARG A 86 8.13 2.87 5.71
CA ARG A 86 9.57 2.91 5.36
C ARG A 86 10.21 4.21 5.84
N MET A 87 9.52 5.34 5.73
CA MET A 87 9.99 6.63 6.23
C MET A 87 10.12 6.62 7.76
N ASP A 88 9.12 6.09 8.46
CA ASP A 88 9.14 5.97 9.93
C ASP A 88 10.32 5.11 10.39
N LYS A 89 10.56 3.96 9.73
CA LYS A 89 11.72 3.10 10.03
C LYS A 89 13.04 3.84 9.81
N LEU A 90 13.19 4.53 8.69
CA LEU A 90 14.41 5.28 8.36
C LEU A 90 14.67 6.40 9.36
N LYS A 91 13.61 7.14 9.73
CA LYS A 91 13.68 8.20 10.75
C LYS A 91 14.22 7.64 12.07
N ASN A 92 13.68 6.53 12.55
CA ASN A 92 14.12 5.91 13.80
C ASN A 92 15.60 5.49 13.72
N THR A 93 16.03 4.90 12.59
CA THR A 93 17.44 4.53 12.39
C THR A 93 18.37 5.75 12.39
N ILE A 94 17.94 6.88 11.80
CA ILE A 94 18.71 8.12 11.81
C ILE A 94 18.83 8.69 13.23
N GLU A 95 17.73 8.69 13.99
CA GLU A 95 17.73 9.16 15.38
C GLU A 95 18.66 8.33 16.27
N GLU A 96 18.59 7.00 16.16
CA GLU A 96 19.49 6.07 16.88
C GLU A 96 20.96 6.29 16.50
N ALA A 97 21.26 6.45 15.20
CA ALA A 97 22.62 6.70 14.73
C ALA A 97 23.16 8.06 15.24
N SER A 98 22.33 9.10 15.27
CA SER A 98 22.71 10.40 15.81
C SER A 98 23.08 10.31 17.29
N LEU A 99 22.25 9.62 18.08
CA LEU A 99 22.52 9.41 19.52
C LEU A 99 23.81 8.62 19.75
N ALA A 100 24.07 7.60 18.93
CA ALA A 100 25.31 6.82 19.01
C ALA A 100 26.55 7.68 18.69
N VAL A 101 26.47 8.53 17.67
CA VAL A 101 27.54 9.47 17.32
C VAL A 101 27.80 10.45 18.46
N ASP A 102 26.75 11.03 19.06
CA ASP A 102 26.92 11.98 20.17
C ASP A 102 27.56 11.33 21.40
N LYS A 103 27.18 10.09 21.73
CA LYS A 103 27.81 9.31 22.80
C LYS A 103 29.28 9.03 22.51
N GLU A 104 29.62 8.71 21.27
CA GLU A 104 31.01 8.44 20.88
C GLU A 104 31.87 9.72 20.88
N ARG A 105 31.26 10.86 20.53
CA ARG A 105 31.90 12.18 20.67
C ARG A 105 32.20 12.49 22.13
N GLU A 106 31.25 12.28 23.04
CA GLU A 106 31.44 12.51 24.48
C GLU A 106 32.58 11.66 25.05
N LYS A 107 32.64 10.38 24.69
CA LYS A 107 33.76 9.50 25.07
C LYS A 107 35.10 10.01 24.53
N ASN A 108 35.16 10.41 23.26
CA ASN A 108 36.40 10.93 22.66
C ASN A 108 36.89 12.19 23.39
N VAL A 109 35.99 13.12 23.73
CA VAL A 109 36.33 14.32 24.52
C VAL A 109 36.83 13.94 25.91
N SER A 110 36.16 13.01 26.60
CA SER A 110 36.59 12.53 27.91
C SER A 110 37.98 11.87 27.87
N LEU A 111 38.27 11.10 26.82
CA LEU A 111 39.58 10.45 26.64
C LEU A 111 40.68 11.48 26.39
N LEU A 112 40.42 12.52 25.58
CA LEU A 112 41.38 13.61 25.36
C LEU A 112 41.78 14.29 26.68
N HIS A 113 40.80 14.53 27.56
CA HIS A 113 41.04 15.13 28.88
C HIS A 113 41.79 14.22 29.87
N LEU A 114 41.81 12.91 29.65
CA LEU A 114 42.62 11.97 30.44
C LEU A 114 44.09 11.95 30.00
N ILE A 115 44.36 12.27 28.73
CA ILE A 115 45.70 12.21 28.13
C ILE A 115 46.40 13.57 28.18
N PHE A 116 45.65 14.65 27.94
CA PHE A 116 46.19 15.99 27.77
C PHE A 116 45.60 17.00 28.78
N PRO A 117 46.38 18.03 29.18
CA PRO A 117 45.86 19.20 29.86
C PRO A 117 44.66 19.85 29.11
N PRO A 118 43.74 20.54 29.83
CA PRO A 118 42.47 21.00 29.28
C PRO A 118 42.58 21.87 28.02
N ASP A 119 43.61 22.71 27.96
CA ASP A 119 43.94 23.61 26.86
C ASP A 119 44.37 22.85 25.59
N ILE A 120 45.22 21.82 25.75
CA ILE A 120 45.69 20.98 24.64
C ILE A 120 44.55 20.08 24.13
N ALA A 121 43.76 19.48 25.03
CA ALA A 121 42.60 18.66 24.67
C ALA A 121 41.56 19.45 23.84
N LYS A 122 41.30 20.70 24.23
CA LYS A 122 40.36 21.58 23.51
C LYS A 122 40.85 21.95 22.11
N ARG A 123 42.14 22.27 21.96
CA ARG A 123 42.75 22.55 20.64
C ARG A 123 42.66 21.34 19.71
N LEU A 124 43.02 20.15 20.20
CA LEU A 124 42.94 18.90 19.44
C LEU A 124 41.51 18.57 18.99
N TRP A 125 40.51 18.77 19.87
CA TRP A 125 39.10 18.55 19.52
C TRP A 125 38.59 19.52 18.43
N LEU A 126 39.03 20.78 18.48
CA LEU A 126 38.68 21.78 17.47
C LEU A 126 39.46 21.62 16.16
N GLY A 127 40.42 20.69 16.10
CA GLY A 127 41.28 20.47 14.94
C GLY A 127 42.36 21.54 14.75
N GLU A 128 42.68 22.30 15.81
CA GLU A 128 43.74 23.31 15.80
C GLU A 128 45.11 22.64 16.02
N THR A 129 45.99 22.71 15.02
CA THR A 129 47.39 22.26 15.10
C THR A 129 48.28 23.22 15.87
#